data_AF-A0A7G6E1A9-F1
#
_entry.id   AF-A0A7G6E1A9-F1
#
_cell.length_a   1.000
_cell.length_b   1.000
_cell.length_c   1.000
_cell.angle_alpha   90.00
_cell.angle_beta   90.00
_cell.angle_gamma   90.00
#
_symmetry.space_group_name_H-M   'P 1'
#
loop_
_entity.id
_entity.type
_entity.pdbx_description
1 polymer ?
#
loop_
_entity_poly.entity_id
_entity_poly.type
_entity_poly.pdbx_seq_one_letter_code
_entity_poly.pdbx_strand_id
1 'polypeptide(L)'
;MSMRIKKVKITSDDKVAVSYDQQSKTGSWDEYSFTCSEKARPEFYEALNALAPHVIEMCELPEDYLSRIKVRGVSFSYRGEKQVMGATIIAQMELFYSNTDLNINTPHKASDSYNDQPADENQLLTDECIDALDVLCDEVKLYIQGERAQLRLFGVA
;
A
#
# COMPACT_ATOMS: atom_id res chain seq x y z
N MET A 1 10.98 -17.20 -6.58
CA MET A 1 10.59 -16.20 -7.61
C MET A 1 10.42 -14.88 -6.90
N SER A 2 11.07 -13.82 -7.38
CA SER A 2 10.91 -12.50 -6.78
C SER A 2 9.58 -11.88 -7.20
N MET A 3 8.91 -11.19 -6.28
CA MET A 3 7.61 -10.54 -6.49
C MET A 3 7.71 -9.10 -6.01
N ARG A 4 7.19 -8.17 -6.80
CA ARG A 4 7.21 -6.72 -6.52
C ARG A 4 5.81 -6.18 -6.65
N ILE A 5 5.26 -5.63 -5.57
CA ILE A 5 3.93 -5.05 -5.59
C ILE A 5 4.02 -3.68 -6.25
N LYS A 6 3.26 -3.44 -7.32
CA LYS A 6 3.20 -2.11 -7.98
C LYS A 6 2.05 -1.29 -7.47
N LYS A 7 0.94 -1.94 -7.13
CA LYS A 7 -0.24 -1.25 -6.64
C LYS A 7 -1.13 -2.17 -5.85
N VAL A 8 -1.66 -1.67 -4.75
CA VAL A 8 -2.74 -2.27 -3.99
C VAL A 8 -3.80 -1.21 -3.74
N LYS A 9 -5.08 -1.54 -3.94
CA LYS A 9 -6.19 -0.62 -3.72
C LYS A 9 -7.47 -1.36 -3.34
N ILE A 10 -8.20 -0.82 -2.37
CA ILE A 10 -9.60 -1.14 -2.12
C ILE A 10 -10.49 -0.28 -3.04
N THR A 11 -11.25 -0.92 -3.92
CA THR A 11 -12.16 -0.26 -4.86
C THR A 11 -13.37 0.34 -4.13
N SER A 12 -14.18 1.14 -4.81
CA SER A 12 -15.44 1.66 -4.24
C SER A 12 -16.42 0.55 -3.83
N ASP A 13 -16.31 -0.63 -4.44
CA ASP A 13 -17.16 -1.79 -4.18
C ASP A 13 -16.55 -2.72 -3.12
N ASP A 14 -15.60 -2.22 -2.33
CA ASP A 14 -14.82 -2.95 -1.31
C ASP A 14 -14.12 -4.23 -1.81
N LYS A 15 -13.73 -4.24 -3.09
CA LYS A 15 -12.91 -5.29 -3.68
C LYS A 15 -11.43 -4.94 -3.55
N VAL A 16 -10.58 -5.96 -3.42
CA VAL A 16 -9.13 -5.77 -3.40
C VAL A 16 -8.62 -5.85 -4.85
N ALA A 17 -8.03 -4.76 -5.34
CA ALA A 17 -7.34 -4.68 -6.62
C ALA A 17 -5.83 -4.65 -6.39
N VAL A 18 -5.11 -5.57 -7.02
CA VAL A 18 -3.65 -5.70 -6.89
C VAL A 18 -3.01 -5.74 -8.26
N SER A 19 -1.87 -5.07 -8.40
CA SER A 19 -0.96 -5.17 -9.53
C SER A 19 0.46 -5.41 -9.00
N TYR A 20 1.15 -6.37 -9.60
CA TYR A 20 2.49 -6.79 -9.18
C TYR A 20 3.29 -7.33 -10.36
N ASP A 21 4.60 -7.21 -10.28
CA ASP A 21 5.52 -7.88 -11.20
C ASP A 21 6.04 -9.16 -10.53
N GLN A 22 6.15 -10.23 -11.31
CA GLN A 22 6.77 -11.48 -10.87
C GLN A 22 7.88 -11.87 -11.83
N GLN A 23 9.03 -12.25 -11.25
CA GLN A 23 10.15 -12.69 -12.06
C GLN A 23 9.96 -14.14 -12.52
N SER A 24 10.00 -14.34 -13.82
CA SER A 24 9.92 -15.66 -14.46
C SER A 24 11.20 -16.46 -14.24
N LYS A 25 11.16 -17.77 -14.55
CA LYS A 25 12.33 -18.64 -14.46
C LYS A 25 13.46 -18.24 -15.42
N THR A 26 13.13 -17.47 -16.47
CA THR A 26 14.10 -16.99 -17.47
C THR A 26 14.65 -15.61 -17.14
N GLY A 27 14.27 -15.02 -16.00
CA GLY A 27 14.77 -13.73 -15.51
C GLY A 27 13.97 -12.50 -15.97
N SER A 28 13.01 -12.68 -16.88
CA SER A 28 12.09 -11.62 -17.32
C SER A 28 11.09 -11.27 -16.22
N TRP A 29 10.63 -10.01 -16.19
CA TRP A 29 9.55 -9.57 -15.30
C TRP A 29 8.24 -9.59 -16.05
N ASP A 30 7.28 -10.36 -15.55
CA ASP A 30 5.92 -10.42 -16.07
C ASP A 30 5.00 -9.60 -15.15
N GLU A 31 4.15 -8.77 -15.75
CA GLU A 31 3.20 -7.93 -15.02
C GLU A 31 1.85 -8.65 -14.88
N TYR A 32 1.37 -8.73 -13.64
CA TYR A 32 0.08 -9.33 -13.29
C TYR A 32 -0.81 -8.27 -12.65
N SER A 33 -2.10 -8.35 -12.93
CA SER A 33 -3.10 -7.56 -12.21
C SER A 33 -4.40 -8.34 -12.07
N PHE A 34 -5.07 -8.16 -10.93
CA PHE A 34 -6.38 -8.74 -10.70
C PHE A 34 -7.20 -7.86 -9.75
N THR A 35 -8.51 -8.09 -9.76
CA THR A 35 -9.45 -7.54 -8.78
C THR A 35 -10.28 -8.68 -8.26
N CYS A 36 -10.33 -8.85 -6.94
CA CYS A 36 -11.02 -9.96 -6.30
C CYS A 36 -12.02 -9.46 -5.26
N SER A 37 -13.20 -10.09 -5.26
CA SER A 37 -14.28 -9.81 -4.32
C SER A 37 -14.08 -10.49 -2.97
N GLU A 38 -13.18 -11.47 -2.88
CA GLU A 38 -12.86 -12.14 -1.61
C GLU A 38 -12.05 -11.21 -0.71
N LYS A 39 -12.44 -11.13 0.55
CA LYS A 39 -11.75 -10.30 1.54
C LYS A 39 -10.36 -10.85 1.84
N ALA A 40 -9.41 -9.94 1.98
CA ALA A 40 -8.09 -10.27 2.52
C ALA A 40 -8.21 -10.61 4.01
N ARG A 41 -7.11 -11.07 4.60
CA ARG A 41 -7.01 -11.26 6.04
C ARG A 41 -7.22 -9.93 6.78
N PRO A 42 -7.74 -9.91 8.02
CA PRO A 42 -7.87 -8.68 8.81
C PRO A 42 -6.57 -7.86 8.89
N GLU A 43 -5.44 -8.54 9.04
CA GLU A 43 -4.09 -7.98 9.16
C GLU A 43 -3.69 -7.13 7.95
N PHE A 44 -4.16 -7.50 6.74
CA PHE A 44 -4.00 -6.68 5.56
C PHE A 44 -4.65 -5.29 5.71
N TYR A 45 -5.85 -5.23 6.27
CA TYR A 45 -6.58 -3.96 6.45
C TYR A 45 -6.01 -3.16 7.61
N GLU A 46 -5.50 -3.83 8.64
CA GLU A 46 -4.76 -3.20 9.73
C GLU A 46 -3.47 -2.57 9.22
N ALA A 47 -2.68 -3.29 8.42
CA ALA A 47 -1.47 -2.79 7.78
C ALA A 47 -1.76 -1.59 6.86
N LEU A 48 -2.88 -1.63 6.11
CA LEU A 48 -3.29 -0.51 5.26
C LEU A 48 -3.65 0.73 6.10
N ASN A 49 -4.40 0.56 7.19
CA ASN A 49 -4.80 1.65 8.07
C ASN A 49 -3.64 2.20 8.90
N ALA A 50 -2.63 1.38 9.20
CA ALA A 50 -1.42 1.81 9.89
C ALA A 50 -0.63 2.88 9.12
N LEU A 51 -0.90 3.06 7.82
CA LEU A 51 -0.33 4.13 7.01
C LEU A 51 -0.98 5.51 7.22
N ALA A 52 -2.11 5.61 7.92
CA ALA A 52 -2.83 6.87 8.10
C ALA A 52 -2.01 7.99 8.79
N PRO A 53 -1.22 7.72 9.86
CA PRO A 53 -0.34 8.73 10.45
C PRO A 53 0.69 9.29 9.46
N HIS A 54 1.25 8.44 8.59
CA HIS A 54 2.19 8.89 7.55
C HIS A 54 1.52 9.79 6.51
N VAL A 55 0.23 9.59 6.21
CA VAL A 55 -0.52 10.51 5.35
C VAL A 55 -0.66 11.89 6.02
N ILE A 56 -0.96 11.93 7.31
CA ILE A 56 -1.05 13.18 8.07
C ILE A 56 0.28 13.92 8.01
N GLU A 57 1.38 13.24 8.32
CA GLU A 57 2.73 13.81 8.31
C GLU A 57 3.15 14.29 6.91
N MET A 58 3.05 13.43 5.88
CA MET A 58 3.50 13.73 4.52
C MET A 58 2.68 14.83 3.84
N CYS A 59 1.41 15.00 4.23
CA CYS A 59 0.52 16.03 3.71
C CYS A 59 0.39 17.23 4.66
N GLU A 60 1.18 17.28 5.73
CA GLU A 60 1.20 18.37 6.72
C GLU A 60 -0.21 18.69 7.27
N LEU A 61 -1.01 17.65 7.49
CA LEU A 61 -2.38 17.78 7.98
C LEU A 61 -2.40 17.90 9.52
N PRO A 62 -3.46 18.49 10.09
CA PRO A 62 -3.66 18.48 11.54
C PRO A 62 -3.76 17.06 12.11
N GLU A 63 -3.09 16.78 13.24
CA GLU A 63 -3.08 15.45 13.87
C GLU A 63 -4.49 14.97 14.27
N ASP A 64 -5.38 15.88 14.65
CA ASP A 64 -6.77 15.57 15.00
C ASP A 64 -7.58 15.03 13.81
N TYR A 65 -7.08 15.18 12.58
CA TYR A 65 -7.70 14.62 11.39
C TYR A 65 -7.43 13.12 11.22
N LEU A 66 -6.51 12.52 11.98
CA LEU A 66 -6.14 11.10 11.86
C LEU A 66 -7.36 10.17 11.86
N SER A 67 -8.33 10.41 12.76
CA SER A 67 -9.55 9.60 12.86
C SER A 67 -10.46 9.67 11.63
N ARG A 68 -10.27 10.67 10.76
CA ARG A 68 -11.03 10.91 9.53
C ARG A 68 -10.32 10.34 8.30
N ILE A 69 -9.05 9.95 8.41
CA ILE A 69 -8.26 9.39 7.31
C ILE A 69 -8.55 7.90 7.16
N LYS A 70 -8.89 7.49 5.95
CA LYS A 70 -9.07 6.11 5.52
C LYS A 70 -8.13 5.84 4.36
N VAL A 71 -7.11 5.02 4.58
CA VAL A 71 -6.19 4.63 3.50
C VAL A 71 -6.90 3.64 2.59
N ARG A 72 -6.93 3.93 1.29
CA ARG A 72 -7.58 3.08 0.28
C ARG A 72 -6.57 2.29 -0.54
N GLY A 73 -5.29 2.63 -0.53
CA GLY A 73 -4.30 1.90 -1.30
C GLY A 73 -2.94 2.56 -1.31
N VAL A 74 -2.00 1.89 -1.95
CA VAL A 74 -0.64 2.39 -2.19
C VAL A 74 -0.24 2.07 -3.62
N SER A 75 0.43 3.02 -4.27
CA SER A 75 1.13 2.81 -5.53
C SER A 75 2.63 2.80 -5.26
N PHE A 76 3.29 1.76 -5.72
CA PHE A 76 4.73 1.57 -5.60
C PHE A 76 5.40 1.73 -6.97
N SER A 77 6.63 2.20 -6.95
CA SER A 77 7.51 2.27 -8.11
C SER A 77 8.89 1.79 -7.72
N TYR A 78 9.57 1.09 -8.61
CA TYR A 78 10.95 0.66 -8.41
C TYR A 78 11.82 1.31 -9.48
N ARG A 79 12.82 2.11 -9.08
CA ARG A 79 13.66 2.88 -10.01
C ARG A 79 15.15 2.71 -9.73
N GLY A 80 15.96 3.01 -10.74
CA GLY A 80 17.42 2.92 -10.67
C GLY A 80 17.94 1.47 -10.73
N GLU A 81 19.26 1.33 -10.81
CA GLU A 81 19.90 0.00 -10.80
C GLU A 81 19.70 -0.72 -9.48
N LYS A 82 19.66 0.03 -8.36
CA LYS A 82 19.38 -0.46 -7.00
C LYS A 82 17.91 -0.82 -6.77
N GLN A 83 17.02 -0.52 -7.72
CA GLN A 83 15.58 -0.83 -7.64
C GLN A 83 14.93 -0.26 -6.38
N VAL A 84 15.29 0.98 -6.06
CA VAL A 84 14.80 1.71 -4.89
C VAL A 84 13.28 1.84 -4.97
N MET A 85 12.62 1.49 -3.86
CA MET A 85 11.18 1.61 -3.71
C MET A 85 10.80 3.07 -3.59
N GLY A 86 9.78 3.51 -4.31
CA GLY A 86 9.09 4.76 -4.05
C GLY A 86 7.60 4.49 -3.90
N ALA A 87 6.93 5.25 -3.04
CA ALA A 87 5.54 5.03 -2.70
C ALA A 87 4.72 6.32 -2.77
N THR A 88 3.46 6.15 -3.16
CA THR A 88 2.40 7.14 -3.04
C THR A 88 1.22 6.47 -2.36
N ILE A 89 0.83 6.99 -1.19
CA ILE A 89 -0.30 6.49 -0.42
C ILE A 89 -1.56 7.21 -0.92
N ILE A 90 -2.61 6.42 -1.16
CA ILE A 90 -3.91 6.87 -1.65
C ILE A 90 -4.88 6.77 -0.48
N ALA A 91 -5.37 7.90 0.01
CA ALA A 91 -6.27 7.99 1.15
C ALA A 91 -7.52 8.81 0.84
N GLN A 92 -8.50 8.68 1.72
CA GLN A 92 -9.73 9.46 1.73
C GLN A 92 -9.91 10.09 3.10
N MET A 93 -10.38 11.33 3.14
CA MET A 93 -10.68 12.03 4.39
C MET A 93 -12.16 12.40 4.43
N GLU A 94 -12.84 11.99 5.49
CA GLU A 94 -14.23 12.35 5.73
C GLU A 94 -14.39 13.87 5.90
N LEU A 95 -15.41 14.45 5.25
CA LEU A 95 -15.71 15.89 5.28
C LEU A 95 -17.08 16.12 5.93
N PHE A 96 -17.19 17.13 6.80
CA PHE A 96 -18.42 17.41 7.54
C PHE A 96 -19.53 18.10 6.72
N TYR A 97 -19.16 18.77 5.63
CA TYR A 97 -20.08 19.60 4.83
C TYR A 97 -20.18 19.13 3.37
N SER A 98 -19.76 17.89 3.09
CA SER A 98 -19.81 17.28 1.77
C SER A 98 -20.38 15.87 1.88
N ASN A 99 -21.10 15.44 0.85
CA ASN A 99 -21.60 14.06 0.74
C ASN A 99 -20.52 13.09 0.23
N THR A 100 -19.33 13.59 -0.10
CA THR A 100 -18.21 12.81 -0.61
C THR A 100 -16.94 13.15 0.15
N ASP A 101 -16.15 12.12 0.44
CA ASP A 101 -14.84 12.24 1.05
C ASP A 101 -13.86 12.99 0.15
N LEU A 102 -12.89 13.68 0.76
CA LEU A 102 -11.76 14.27 0.05
C LEU A 102 -10.76 13.17 -0.32
N ASN A 103 -10.42 13.05 -1.59
CA ASN A 103 -9.35 12.13 -2.02
C ASN A 103 -7.97 12.80 -1.83
N ILE A 104 -7.07 12.13 -1.14
CA ILE A 104 -5.72 12.58 -0.84
C ILE A 104 -4.75 11.59 -1.47
N ASN A 105 -3.78 12.08 -2.23
CA ASN A 105 -2.61 11.31 -2.64
C ASN A 105 -1.40 11.98 -2.00
N THR A 106 -0.59 11.23 -1.27
CA THR A 106 0.64 11.78 -0.70
C THR A 106 1.63 12.15 -1.81
N PRO A 107 2.56 13.07 -1.55
CA PRO A 107 3.74 13.23 -2.39
C PRO A 107 4.42 11.87 -2.60
N HIS A 108 4.96 11.66 -3.80
CA HIS A 108 5.78 10.49 -4.08
C HIS A 108 7.13 10.67 -3.37
N LYS A 109 7.50 9.69 -2.53
CA LYS A 109 8.78 9.67 -1.82
C LYS A 109 9.47 8.32 -1.99
N ALA A 110 10.80 8.33 -1.96
CA ALA A 110 11.65 7.16 -2.15
C ALA A 110 12.11 6.57 -0.80
N SER A 111 12.40 5.28 -0.75
CA SER A 111 12.97 4.62 0.44
C SER A 111 14.47 4.88 0.60
N ASP A 112 15.14 5.31 -0.48
CA ASP A 112 16.57 5.62 -0.51
C ASP A 112 16.86 6.56 -1.69
N SER A 113 18.09 7.04 -1.82
CA SER A 113 18.55 7.78 -2.98
C SER A 113 18.59 6.90 -4.23
N TYR A 114 18.02 7.40 -5.33
CA TYR A 114 18.08 6.72 -6.63
C TYR A 114 19.50 6.68 -7.22
N ASN A 115 20.40 7.57 -6.79
CA ASN A 115 21.76 7.75 -7.29
C ASN A 115 22.76 7.72 -6.14
N ASP A 116 24.05 7.69 -6.42
CA ASP A 116 25.11 7.74 -5.39
C ASP A 116 25.31 9.15 -4.76
N GLN A 117 24.42 10.09 -5.06
CA GLN A 117 24.36 11.37 -4.38
C GLN A 117 23.47 11.28 -3.13
N PRO A 118 23.78 12.00 -2.04
CA PRO A 118 22.88 12.08 -0.90
C PRO A 118 21.52 12.61 -1.35
N ALA A 119 20.46 11.90 -1.01
CA ALA A 119 19.10 12.32 -1.29
C ALA A 119 18.68 13.47 -0.37
N ASP A 120 17.80 14.33 -0.87
CA ASP A 120 17.10 15.31 -0.04
C ASP A 120 16.17 14.56 0.92
N GLU A 121 16.30 14.80 2.22
CA GLU A 121 15.48 14.17 3.26
C GLU A 121 13.98 14.37 3.00
N ASN A 122 13.59 15.48 2.39
CA ASN A 122 12.19 15.75 2.04
C ASN A 122 11.66 14.83 0.93
N GLN A 123 12.54 14.22 0.15
CA GLN A 123 12.20 13.26 -0.91
C GLN A 123 12.20 11.81 -0.40
N LEU A 124 12.60 11.59 0.85
CA LEU A 124 12.69 10.27 1.45
C LEU A 124 11.49 9.95 2.35
N LEU A 125 11.10 8.68 2.34
CA LEU A 125 10.23 8.10 3.33
C LEU A 125 11.00 7.96 4.65
N THR A 126 10.30 8.13 5.77
CA THR A 126 10.85 7.80 7.09
C THR A 126 10.99 6.28 7.23
N ASP A 127 11.93 5.82 8.06
CA ASP A 127 12.14 4.39 8.32
C ASP A 127 10.84 3.71 8.80
N GLU A 128 10.08 4.38 9.69
CA GLU A 128 8.79 3.88 10.17
C GLU A 128 7.75 3.69 9.04
N CYS A 129 7.74 4.61 8.07
CA CYS A 129 6.86 4.50 6.90
C CYS A 129 7.31 3.35 5.98
N ILE A 130 8.61 3.15 5.81
CA ILE A 130 9.16 2.03 5.02
C ILE A 130 8.75 0.70 5.67
N ASP A 131 8.93 0.56 6.98
CA ASP A 131 8.54 -0.65 7.72
C ASP A 131 7.04 -0.94 7.57
N ALA A 132 6.19 0.09 7.71
CA ALA A 132 4.74 -0.05 7.53
C ALA A 132 4.35 -0.46 6.10
N LEU A 133 5.05 0.07 5.09
CA LEU A 133 4.85 -0.31 3.70
C LEU A 133 5.31 -1.75 3.41
N ASP A 134 6.39 -2.21 4.03
CA ASP A 134 6.89 -3.59 3.90
C ASP A 134 5.91 -4.58 4.53
N VAL A 135 5.37 -4.27 5.72
CA VAL A 135 4.31 -5.07 6.35
C VAL A 135 3.09 -5.19 5.44
N LEU A 136 2.65 -4.08 4.83
CA LEU A 136 1.55 -4.12 3.86
C LEU A 136 1.91 -4.99 2.64
N CYS A 137 3.14 -4.88 2.11
CA CYS A 137 3.58 -5.68 0.98
C CYS A 137 3.58 -7.18 1.30
N ASP A 138 3.94 -7.57 2.52
CA ASP A 138 3.91 -8.96 2.95
C ASP A 138 2.48 -9.50 3.05
N GLU A 139 1.55 -8.73 3.62
CA GLU A 139 0.12 -9.08 3.62
C GLU A 139 -0.46 -9.17 2.20
N VAL A 140 -0.04 -8.29 1.28
CA VAL A 140 -0.41 -8.38 -0.14
C VAL A 140 0.13 -9.66 -0.77
N LYS A 141 1.37 -10.07 -0.48
CA LYS A 141 1.96 -11.32 -1.01
C LYS A 141 1.20 -12.54 -0.50
N LEU A 142 0.85 -12.58 0.78
CA LEU A 142 0.01 -13.63 1.36
C LEU A 142 -1.35 -13.68 0.66
N TYR A 143 -1.94 -12.52 0.40
CA TYR A 143 -3.15 -12.43 -0.42
C TYR A 143 -2.89 -12.94 -1.85
N ILE A 144 -1.81 -12.62 -2.53
CA ILE A 144 -1.55 -13.19 -3.87
C ILE A 144 -1.42 -14.72 -3.82
N GLN A 145 -0.84 -15.26 -2.75
CA GLN A 145 -0.62 -16.70 -2.55
C GLN A 145 -1.88 -17.49 -2.14
N GLY A 146 -3.01 -16.81 -1.95
CA GLY A 146 -4.28 -17.45 -1.62
C GLY A 146 -4.61 -17.49 -0.13
N GLU A 147 -3.79 -16.91 0.74
CA GLU A 147 -4.17 -16.72 2.13
C GLU A 147 -5.24 -15.62 2.22
N ARG A 148 -6.46 -16.02 2.55
CA ARG A 148 -7.64 -15.16 2.67
C ARG A 148 -8.11 -15.13 4.11
N ALA A 149 -9.06 -14.24 4.40
CA ALA A 149 -9.83 -14.37 5.63
C ALA A 149 -10.43 -15.79 5.69
N GLN A 150 -9.99 -16.58 6.67
CA GLN A 150 -10.49 -17.94 6.85
C GLN A 150 -11.98 -17.85 7.22
N LEU A 151 -12.85 -18.36 6.34
CA LEU A 151 -14.22 -18.68 6.74
C LEU A 151 -14.09 -19.68 7.88
N ARG A 152 -14.61 -19.32 9.07
CA ARG A 152 -14.74 -20.27 10.19
C ARG A 152 -15.48 -21.50 9.64
N LEU A 153 -14.75 -22.58 9.35
CA LEU A 153 -15.34 -23.91 9.27
C LEU A 153 -15.75 -24.23 10.70
N PHE A 154 -16.96 -23.82 11.08
CA PHE A 154 -17.58 -24.34 12.28
C PHE A 154 -17.66 -25.86 12.10
N GLY A 155 -16.94 -26.58 12.97
CA GLY A 155 -17.08 -28.01 13.10
C GLY A 155 -18.55 -28.33 13.31
N VAL A 156 -19.08 -29.18 12.45
CA VAL A 156 -20.39 -29.80 12.66
C VAL A 156 -20.23 -30.66 13.92
N ALA A 157 -20.88 -30.23 15.00
CA ALA A 157 -21.14 -31.07 16.16
C ALA A 157 -22.37 -31.95 15.87
#